data_AF-A0AAN6NGD0-F1
#
_entry.id   AF-A0AAN6NGD0-F1
#
_cell.length_a   1.000
_cell.length_b   1.000
_cell.length_c   1.000
_cell.angle_alpha   90.00
_cell.angle_beta   90.00
_cell.angle_gamma   90.00
#
_symmetry.space_group_name_H-M   'P 1'
#
loop_
_entity.id
_entity.type
_entity.pdbx_description
1 polymer ?
#
loop_
_entity_poly.entity_id
_entity_poly.type
_entity_poly.pdbx_seq_one_letter_code
_entity_poly.pdbx_strand_id
1 'polypeptide(L)'
;MVSQSIKVVLAAASLCFAKTPNGFQPASTTDLIVEYGNIAALNGAVVAKATTANQPTIGTTQKLTGSSYAVVMIDLDIPTNSPPATTTLLHWMQTGLTPATTATKLNTTMGNMNVFLLENKQNTSAFAAYISPAPPARIPLSHRYTQILVDTSDITTQETAMLQTVAKNRTAFQAETVLSMVNLQNKVVAGNSFNVTNPGPAQNAATGTGAGSSNTTTGSGSGRGSASGTGTRQPTASATFVGVNGGNPMAKIPMGGSMVVVLGAVACAVFLGL
;
A
#
# COMPACT_ATOMS: atom_id res chain seq x y z
N MET A 1 58.99 8.38 30.07
CA MET A 1 58.48 7.21 29.33
C MET A 1 56.97 7.35 29.26
N VAL A 2 56.43 7.62 28.08
CA VAL A 2 55.03 7.98 27.86
C VAL A 2 54.28 6.70 27.46
N SER A 3 53.34 6.23 28.26
CA SER A 3 52.51 5.08 27.93
C SER A 3 51.12 5.56 27.54
N GLN A 4 50.88 5.66 26.23
CA GLN A 4 49.58 5.96 25.64
C GLN A 4 48.84 4.64 25.42
N SER A 5 47.80 4.38 26.20
CA SER A 5 46.93 3.21 26.05
C SER A 5 45.81 3.53 25.06
N ILE A 6 45.91 2.98 23.84
CA ILE A 6 44.85 3.02 22.82
C ILE A 6 43.66 2.19 23.32
N LYS A 7 42.53 2.85 23.57
CA LYS A 7 41.24 2.17 23.81
C LYS A 7 40.53 2.00 22.47
N VAL A 8 40.50 0.77 21.97
CA VAL A 8 39.68 0.38 20.81
C VAL A 8 38.23 0.32 21.26
N VAL A 9 37.39 1.23 20.76
CA VAL A 9 35.94 1.20 20.92
C VAL A 9 35.39 0.22 19.89
N LEU A 10 34.87 -0.92 20.36
CA LEU A 10 34.19 -1.91 19.53
C LEU A 10 32.80 -1.36 19.15
N ALA A 11 32.64 -0.93 17.91
CA ALA A 11 31.34 -0.54 17.37
C ALA A 11 30.45 -1.79 17.26
N ALA A 12 29.46 -1.93 18.14
CA ALA A 12 28.39 -2.89 17.96
C ALA A 12 27.52 -2.42 16.79
N ALA A 13 27.70 -3.00 15.61
CA ALA A 13 26.74 -2.89 14.52
C ALA A 13 25.48 -3.67 14.93
N SER A 14 24.57 -3.02 15.65
CA SER A 14 23.22 -3.53 15.81
C SER A 14 22.56 -3.56 14.43
N LEU A 15 22.50 -4.76 13.84
CA LEU A 15 21.61 -5.07 12.73
C LEU A 15 20.17 -4.93 13.25
N CYS A 16 19.70 -3.69 13.35
CA CYS A 16 18.29 -3.44 13.43
C CYS A 16 17.72 -3.89 12.08
N PHE A 17 17.01 -5.03 12.08
CA PHE A 17 16.08 -5.31 11.00
C PHE A 17 15.11 -4.14 10.99
N ALA A 18 15.29 -3.22 10.03
CA ALA A 18 14.25 -2.26 9.71
C ALA A 18 12.96 -3.07 9.47
N LYS A 19 11.87 -2.70 10.16
CA LYS A 19 10.58 -3.39 10.08
C LYS A 19 9.80 -2.96 8.84
N THR A 20 10.12 -1.77 8.34
CA THR A 20 9.93 -1.42 6.94
C THR A 20 10.98 -2.11 6.07
N PRO A 21 10.65 -2.55 4.84
CA PRO A 21 11.60 -3.25 3.97
C PRO A 21 12.86 -2.43 3.67
N ASN A 22 13.97 -3.10 3.35
CA ASN A 22 15.21 -2.42 2.97
C ASN A 22 14.96 -1.45 1.79
N GLY A 23 15.51 -0.24 1.90
CA GLY A 23 15.33 0.82 0.91
C GLY A 23 14.01 1.60 1.00
N PHE A 24 13.08 1.22 1.89
CA PHE A 24 11.88 2.02 2.16
C PHE A 24 12.23 3.25 3.01
N GLN A 25 11.66 4.41 2.66
CA GLN A 25 11.81 5.64 3.44
C GLN A 25 10.45 6.34 3.67
N PRO A 26 10.23 6.93 4.86
CA PRO A 26 11.12 6.92 6.03
C PRO A 26 11.13 5.54 6.70
N ALA A 27 12.32 5.03 7.03
CA ALA A 27 12.49 3.73 7.66
C ALA A 27 12.13 3.75 9.15
N SER A 28 11.67 2.61 9.68
CA SER A 28 11.49 2.42 11.13
C SER A 28 12.07 1.09 11.60
N THR A 29 12.68 1.11 12.78
CA THR A 29 13.22 -0.07 13.48
C THR A 29 12.32 -0.54 14.63
N THR A 30 11.27 0.22 14.93
CA THR A 30 10.27 -0.11 15.95
C THR A 30 9.10 -0.86 15.32
N ASP A 31 8.66 -1.93 15.98
CA ASP A 31 7.55 -2.76 15.52
C ASP A 31 6.20 -2.04 15.60
N LEU A 32 5.53 -1.93 14.46
CA LEU A 32 4.08 -1.75 14.40
C LEU A 32 3.45 -3.14 14.40
N ILE A 33 2.68 -3.45 15.44
CA ILE A 33 1.89 -4.68 15.48
C ILE A 33 0.72 -4.51 14.51
N VAL A 34 0.56 -5.46 13.59
CA VAL A 34 -0.51 -5.57 12.60
C VAL A 34 -1.10 -6.98 12.69
N GLU A 35 -2.39 -7.04 12.98
CA GLU A 35 -3.13 -8.29 13.14
C GLU A 35 -4.39 -8.25 12.28
N TYR A 36 -4.64 -9.34 11.55
CA TYR A 36 -5.89 -9.57 10.84
C TYR A 36 -6.66 -10.71 11.51
N GLY A 37 -7.65 -10.36 12.32
CA GLY A 37 -8.37 -11.34 13.14
C GLY A 37 -7.48 -11.86 14.27
N ASN A 38 -6.87 -13.03 14.06
CA ASN A 38 -5.86 -13.65 14.94
C ASN A 38 -4.53 -13.93 14.21
N ILE A 39 -4.41 -13.50 12.96
CA ILE A 39 -3.22 -13.72 12.13
C ILE A 39 -2.31 -12.50 12.28
N ALA A 40 -1.14 -12.69 12.89
CA ALA A 40 -0.14 -11.64 12.97
C ALA A 40 0.58 -11.49 11.61
N ALA A 41 0.44 -10.32 11.00
CA ALA A 41 1.01 -9.99 9.71
C ALA A 41 2.29 -9.17 9.89
N LEU A 42 3.31 -9.76 10.55
CA LEU A 42 4.54 -9.04 10.89
C LEU A 42 5.75 -9.50 10.08
N ASN A 43 6.75 -8.63 9.95
CA ASN A 43 8.12 -9.01 9.57
C ASN A 43 8.26 -9.74 8.23
N GLY A 44 7.48 -9.33 7.22
CA GLY A 44 7.49 -9.95 5.90
C GLY A 44 6.70 -11.26 5.82
N ALA A 45 5.89 -11.61 6.83
CA ALA A 45 5.01 -12.78 6.80
C ALA A 45 4.15 -12.79 5.53
N VAL A 46 3.95 -13.97 4.95
CA VAL A 46 3.03 -14.16 3.82
C VAL A 46 1.64 -14.40 4.39
N VAL A 47 0.69 -13.53 4.02
CA VAL A 47 -0.69 -13.56 4.51
C VAL A 47 -1.62 -13.83 3.33
N ALA A 48 -2.65 -14.65 3.55
CA ALA A 48 -3.63 -14.94 2.52
C ALA A 48 -4.47 -13.70 2.20
N LYS A 49 -4.81 -13.51 0.91
CA LYS A 49 -5.68 -12.42 0.44
C LYS A 49 -7.02 -12.35 1.19
N ALA A 50 -7.63 -13.49 1.48
CA ALA A 50 -8.91 -13.54 2.18
C ALA A 50 -8.80 -13.01 3.62
N THR A 51 -7.67 -13.24 4.28
CA THR A 51 -7.40 -12.78 5.65
C THR A 51 -7.31 -11.26 5.72
N THR A 52 -6.82 -10.61 4.66
CA THR A 52 -6.61 -9.15 4.61
C THR A 52 -7.79 -8.39 4.01
N ALA A 53 -8.97 -9.02 3.89
CA ALA A 53 -10.15 -8.42 3.31
C ALA A 53 -10.65 -7.18 4.08
N ASN A 54 -10.50 -7.18 5.41
CA ASN A 54 -10.88 -6.08 6.30
C ASN A 54 -9.65 -5.37 6.84
N GLN A 55 -9.80 -4.13 7.34
CA GLN A 55 -8.71 -3.39 7.98
C GLN A 55 -8.13 -4.15 9.19
N PRO A 56 -6.81 -4.10 9.42
CA PRO A 56 -6.18 -4.79 10.53
C PRO A 56 -6.42 -4.06 11.86
N THR A 57 -6.32 -4.81 12.95
CA THR A 57 -6.01 -4.25 14.27
C THR A 57 -4.54 -3.85 14.29
N ILE A 58 -4.24 -2.65 14.76
CA ILE A 58 -2.87 -2.16 14.84
C ILE A 58 -2.53 -1.67 16.24
N GLY A 59 -1.25 -1.77 16.60
CA GLY A 59 -0.79 -1.37 17.92
C GLY A 59 0.71 -1.36 18.07
N THR A 60 1.18 -1.05 19.28
CA THR A 60 2.60 -1.04 19.63
C THR A 60 2.83 -1.80 20.93
N THR A 61 4.02 -2.37 21.13
CA THR A 61 4.36 -3.09 22.37
C THR A 61 4.70 -2.14 23.52
N GLN A 62 5.03 -0.89 23.20
CA GLN A 62 5.28 0.19 24.15
C GLN A 62 4.21 1.25 24.00
N LYS A 63 3.81 1.86 25.12
CA LYS A 63 2.84 2.93 25.10
C LYS A 63 3.43 4.16 24.39
N LEU A 64 2.74 4.64 23.37
CA LEU A 64 3.08 5.89 22.69
C LEU A 64 2.64 7.11 23.52
N THR A 65 3.39 8.19 23.43
CA THR A 65 3.20 9.40 24.26
C THR A 65 2.46 10.54 23.56
N GLY A 66 2.34 10.50 22.24
CA GLY A 66 1.61 11.48 21.45
C GLY A 66 0.10 11.33 21.63
N SER A 67 -0.62 12.39 21.24
CA SER A 67 -2.07 12.50 21.37
C SER A 67 -2.82 12.01 20.12
N SER A 68 -2.17 11.99 18.96
CA SER A 68 -2.80 11.62 17.69
C SER A 68 -1.78 11.00 16.74
N TYR A 69 -2.17 9.95 16.04
CA TYR A 69 -1.36 9.22 15.08
C TYR A 69 -2.08 9.02 13.76
N ALA A 70 -1.28 8.80 12.71
CA ALA A 70 -1.74 8.32 11.43
C ALA A 70 -1.03 7.02 11.04
N VAL A 71 -1.78 6.06 10.52
CA VAL A 71 -1.22 4.89 9.84
C VAL A 71 -1.28 5.10 8.34
N VAL A 72 -0.20 4.75 7.64
CA VAL A 72 -0.09 4.79 6.18
C VAL A 72 0.30 3.40 5.70
N MET A 73 -0.51 2.79 4.85
CA MET A 73 -0.27 1.47 4.24
C MET A 73 -0.06 1.61 2.74
N ILE A 74 1.05 1.06 2.25
CA ILE A 74 1.52 1.23 0.88
C ILE A 74 1.88 -0.13 0.29
N ASP A 75 1.37 -0.42 -0.90
CA ASP A 75 1.86 -1.51 -1.75
C ASP A 75 3.05 -0.99 -2.54
N LEU A 76 4.20 -1.66 -2.44
CA LEU A 76 5.45 -1.24 -3.09
C LEU A 76 5.67 -1.85 -4.47
N ASP A 77 4.81 -2.78 -4.87
CA ASP A 77 5.12 -3.74 -5.92
C ASP A 77 4.05 -3.78 -7.03
N ILE A 78 3.33 -2.67 -7.25
CA ILE A 78 2.31 -2.56 -8.30
C ILE A 78 2.95 -2.72 -9.68
N PRO A 79 2.59 -3.74 -10.47
CA PRO A 79 3.22 -3.99 -11.77
C PRO A 79 2.98 -2.87 -12.77
N THR A 80 4.06 -2.39 -13.40
CA THR A 80 3.98 -1.48 -14.55
C THR A 80 3.83 -2.26 -15.86
N ASN A 81 3.74 -1.56 -16.99
CA ASN A 81 3.73 -2.21 -18.31
C ASN A 81 5.11 -2.71 -18.75
N SER A 82 6.16 -2.48 -17.95
CA SER A 82 7.53 -2.93 -18.22
C SER A 82 8.06 -3.81 -17.07
N PRO A 83 7.56 -5.05 -16.89
CA PRO A 83 8.06 -5.94 -15.84
C PRO A 83 9.59 -6.14 -15.91
N PRO A 84 10.29 -6.24 -14.77
CA PRO A 84 9.78 -6.33 -13.40
C PRO A 84 9.58 -4.96 -12.73
N ALA A 85 9.56 -3.84 -13.47
CA ALA A 85 9.43 -2.52 -12.86
C ALA A 85 8.06 -2.38 -12.17
N THR A 86 8.09 -1.86 -10.95
CA THR A 86 6.91 -1.62 -10.12
C THR A 86 6.73 -0.14 -9.81
N THR A 87 5.54 0.21 -9.34
CA THR A 87 5.20 1.49 -8.72
C THR A 87 4.50 1.25 -7.38
N THR A 88 4.12 2.31 -6.70
CA THR A 88 3.48 2.24 -5.39
C THR A 88 1.98 2.55 -5.44
N LEU A 89 1.23 2.05 -4.47
CA LEU A 89 -0.18 2.39 -4.26
C LEU A 89 -0.49 2.60 -2.80
N LEU A 90 -1.14 3.70 -2.46
CA LEU A 90 -1.69 3.95 -1.13
C LEU A 90 -2.95 3.10 -0.89
N HIS A 91 -2.83 2.12 -0.02
CA HIS A 91 -3.92 1.23 0.38
C HIS A 91 -4.78 1.84 1.49
N TRP A 92 -4.16 2.52 2.45
CA TRP A 92 -4.87 3.05 3.61
C TRP A 92 -4.13 4.24 4.20
N MET A 93 -4.86 5.28 4.56
CA MET A 93 -4.40 6.37 5.39
C MET A 93 -5.49 6.74 6.39
N GLN A 94 -5.34 6.31 7.64
CA GLN A 94 -6.24 6.65 8.73
C GLN A 94 -5.52 7.57 9.70
N THR A 95 -6.12 8.73 9.96
CA THR A 95 -5.66 9.72 10.94
C THR A 95 -6.53 9.68 12.19
N GLY A 96 -6.15 10.44 13.23
CA GLY A 96 -6.93 10.52 14.47
C GLY A 96 -6.89 9.24 15.31
N LEU A 97 -5.86 8.41 15.11
CA LEU A 97 -5.64 7.24 15.95
C LEU A 97 -5.08 7.67 17.30
N THR A 98 -5.67 7.17 18.38
CA THR A 98 -5.22 7.42 19.75
C THR A 98 -4.70 6.13 20.37
N PRO A 99 -3.54 6.14 21.06
CA PRO A 99 -3.04 4.94 21.70
C PRO A 99 -3.89 4.60 22.92
N ALA A 100 -4.18 3.31 23.11
CA ALA A 100 -4.81 2.79 24.31
C ALA A 100 -3.93 3.10 25.54
N THR A 101 -4.56 3.39 26.67
CA THR A 101 -3.84 3.69 27.92
C THR A 101 -3.34 2.43 28.62
N THR A 102 -3.95 1.28 28.31
CA THR A 102 -3.67 -0.04 28.89
C THR A 102 -3.38 -1.01 27.75
N ALA A 103 -2.43 -1.93 27.96
CA ALA A 103 -2.13 -2.97 27.00
C ALA A 103 -3.23 -4.03 26.97
N THR A 104 -3.63 -4.43 25.78
CA THR A 104 -4.55 -5.54 25.53
C THR A 104 -3.72 -6.78 25.19
N LYS A 105 -4.09 -7.93 25.76
CA LYS A 105 -3.48 -9.21 25.40
C LYS A 105 -4.11 -9.73 24.11
N LEU A 106 -3.34 -9.73 23.02
CA LEU A 106 -3.70 -10.34 21.75
C LEU A 106 -3.22 -11.78 21.70
N ASN A 107 -4.05 -12.69 21.20
CA ASN A 107 -3.68 -14.08 20.96
C ASN A 107 -3.56 -14.31 19.46
N THR A 108 -2.32 -14.33 18.98
CA THR A 108 -2.03 -14.34 17.55
C THR A 108 -1.37 -15.64 17.12
N THR A 109 -1.19 -15.83 15.81
CA THR A 109 -0.37 -16.92 15.25
C THR A 109 1.08 -16.94 15.72
N MET A 110 1.60 -15.84 16.28
CA MET A 110 2.94 -15.80 16.90
C MET A 110 2.91 -15.91 18.43
N GLY A 111 1.75 -16.24 18.99
CA GLY A 111 1.52 -16.35 20.42
C GLY A 111 0.91 -15.10 21.03
N ASN A 112 0.99 -15.05 22.36
CA ASN A 112 0.40 -13.98 23.17
C ASN A 112 1.28 -12.73 23.15
N MET A 113 0.70 -11.57 22.85
CA MET A 113 1.38 -10.27 22.89
C MET A 113 0.57 -9.27 23.71
N ASN A 114 1.25 -8.47 24.53
CA ASN A 114 0.64 -7.31 25.18
C ASN A 114 0.84 -6.10 24.28
N VAL A 115 -0.26 -5.48 23.83
CA VAL A 115 -0.24 -4.45 22.79
C VAL A 115 -1.10 -3.26 23.22
N PHE A 116 -0.51 -2.06 23.14
CA PHE A 116 -1.24 -0.81 23.21
C PHE A 116 -1.85 -0.56 21.83
N LEU A 117 -3.17 -0.83 21.73
CA LEU A 117 -3.91 -0.69 20.48
C LEU A 117 -4.00 0.79 20.06
N LEU A 118 -4.05 1.03 18.75
CA LEU A 118 -4.29 2.34 18.17
C LEU A 118 -5.76 2.40 17.73
N GLU A 119 -6.52 3.31 18.32
CA GLU A 119 -7.99 3.33 18.24
C GLU A 119 -8.49 4.64 17.61
N ASN A 120 -9.40 4.54 16.64
CA ASN A 120 -10.12 5.68 16.05
C ASN A 120 -11.38 6.02 16.87
N LYS A 121 -11.20 6.53 18.09
CA LYS A 121 -12.30 6.76 19.04
C LYS A 121 -13.32 7.79 18.56
N GLN A 122 -12.85 8.75 17.77
CA GLN A 122 -13.66 9.84 17.23
C GLN A 122 -14.34 9.49 15.92
N ASN A 123 -14.20 8.24 15.43
CA ASN A 123 -14.72 7.80 14.14
C ASN A 123 -14.33 8.75 12.98
N THR A 124 -13.11 9.26 13.01
CA THR A 124 -12.57 10.12 11.97
C THR A 124 -12.51 9.35 10.66
N SER A 125 -13.06 9.92 9.59
CA SER A 125 -12.97 9.33 8.25
C SER A 125 -11.52 9.22 7.80
N ALA A 126 -11.14 8.06 7.27
CA ALA A 126 -9.84 7.85 6.65
C ALA A 126 -9.63 8.85 5.50
N PHE A 127 -8.43 9.43 5.39
CA PHE A 127 -8.04 10.26 4.24
C PHE A 127 -7.94 9.41 2.97
N ALA A 128 -7.51 8.16 3.13
CA ALA A 128 -7.64 7.11 2.14
C ALA A 128 -8.23 5.88 2.81
N ALA A 129 -9.52 5.59 2.56
CA ALA A 129 -10.18 4.37 3.03
C ALA A 129 -9.39 3.10 2.67
N TYR A 130 -9.44 2.10 3.54
CA TYR A 130 -8.74 0.84 3.36
C TYR A 130 -9.17 0.13 2.06
N ILE A 131 -8.20 -0.22 1.23
CA ILE A 131 -8.35 -1.13 0.10
C ILE A 131 -7.63 -2.42 0.48
N SER A 132 -8.30 -3.57 0.36
CA SER A 132 -7.66 -4.85 0.68
C SER A 132 -6.55 -5.20 -0.32
N PRO A 133 -5.46 -5.83 0.14
CA PRO A 133 -4.46 -6.44 -0.73
C PRO A 133 -5.07 -7.36 -1.79
N ALA A 134 -4.75 -7.10 -3.06
CA ALA A 134 -5.20 -7.93 -4.17
C ALA A 134 -4.18 -7.94 -5.31
N PRO A 135 -2.97 -8.51 -5.11
CA PRO A 135 -1.97 -8.61 -6.16
C PRO A 135 -2.57 -9.23 -7.44
N PRO A 136 -2.40 -8.59 -8.61
CA PRO A 136 -2.84 -9.18 -9.87
C PRO A 136 -1.99 -10.41 -10.20
N ALA A 137 -2.49 -11.24 -11.11
CA ALA A 137 -1.72 -12.33 -11.67
C ALA A 137 -0.72 -11.79 -12.71
N ARG A 138 0.19 -10.90 -12.31
CA ARG A 138 1.24 -10.27 -13.14
C ARG A 138 2.53 -10.21 -12.33
N ILE A 139 3.69 -10.12 -12.97
CA ILE A 139 4.98 -10.07 -12.26
C ILE A 139 5.18 -8.68 -11.61
N PRO A 140 5.54 -8.60 -10.31
CA PRO A 140 5.70 -9.72 -9.36
C PRO A 140 4.35 -10.23 -8.81
N LEU A 141 4.23 -11.56 -8.63
CA LEU A 141 3.02 -12.17 -8.07
C LEU A 141 2.83 -11.92 -6.57
N SER A 142 3.92 -11.61 -5.87
CA SER A 142 3.91 -11.28 -4.45
C SER A 142 4.20 -9.80 -4.27
N HIS A 143 3.32 -9.11 -3.55
CA HIS A 143 3.48 -7.69 -3.25
C HIS A 143 3.79 -7.50 -1.77
N ARG A 144 4.66 -6.53 -1.47
CA ARG A 144 4.97 -6.07 -0.11
C ARG A 144 4.06 -4.92 0.26
N TYR A 145 3.28 -5.13 1.30
CA TYR A 145 2.45 -4.12 1.94
C TYR A 145 3.20 -3.59 3.15
N THR A 146 3.67 -2.36 3.07
CA THR A 146 4.41 -1.69 4.15
C THR A 146 3.47 -0.75 4.89
N GLN A 147 3.52 -0.78 6.22
CA GLN A 147 2.81 0.15 7.08
C GLN A 147 3.82 0.99 7.86
N ILE A 148 3.54 2.27 7.99
CA ILE A 148 4.22 3.16 8.93
C ILE A 148 3.19 3.84 9.83
N LEU A 149 3.57 4.04 11.09
CA LEU A 149 2.83 4.83 12.06
C LEU A 149 3.55 6.15 12.25
N VAL A 150 2.83 7.25 12.07
CA VAL A 150 3.35 8.61 12.11
C VAL A 150 2.71 9.36 13.26
N ASP A 151 3.50 10.00 14.10
CA ASP A 151 3.02 10.91 15.13
C ASP A 151 2.50 12.20 14.49
N THR A 152 1.21 12.46 14.66
CA THR A 152 0.51 13.64 14.13
C THR A 152 0.02 14.55 15.25
N SER A 153 0.58 14.45 16.46
CA SER A 153 0.12 15.22 17.62
C SER A 153 0.22 16.74 17.41
N ASP A 154 1.27 17.15 16.69
CA ASP A 154 1.60 18.56 16.45
C ASP A 154 1.22 19.04 15.04
N ILE A 155 0.46 18.24 14.27
CA ILE A 155 0.13 18.58 12.88
C ILE A 155 -0.80 19.81 12.85
N THR A 156 -0.50 20.77 11.98
CA THR A 156 -1.38 21.93 11.79
C THR A 156 -2.60 21.58 10.92
N THR A 157 -3.64 22.41 10.98
CA THR A 157 -4.81 22.26 10.09
C THR A 157 -4.43 22.34 8.62
N GLN A 158 -3.47 23.19 8.26
CA GLN A 158 -2.99 23.32 6.88
C GLN A 158 -2.27 22.05 6.42
N GLU A 159 -1.35 21.52 7.22
CA GLU A 159 -0.66 20.25 6.93
C GLU A 159 -1.63 19.07 6.86
N THR A 160 -2.64 19.06 7.73
CA THR A 160 -3.73 18.08 7.69
C THR A 160 -4.50 18.13 6.37
N ALA A 161 -4.86 19.33 5.90
CA ALA A 161 -5.54 19.52 4.61
C ALA A 161 -4.66 19.12 3.42
N MET A 162 -3.36 19.37 3.50
CA MET A 162 -2.39 18.92 2.48
C MET A 162 -2.31 17.38 2.45
N LEU A 163 -2.17 16.72 3.62
CA LEU A 163 -2.20 15.26 3.72
C LEU A 163 -3.48 14.67 3.13
N GLN A 164 -4.63 15.26 3.47
CA GLN A 164 -5.91 14.82 2.93
C GLN A 164 -5.98 14.99 1.40
N THR A 165 -5.39 16.05 0.86
CA THR A 165 -5.36 16.30 -0.59
C THR A 165 -4.49 15.28 -1.30
N VAL A 166 -3.27 15.02 -0.82
CA VAL A 166 -2.36 14.05 -1.45
C VAL A 166 -2.88 12.61 -1.33
N ALA A 167 -3.55 12.26 -0.22
CA ALA A 167 -4.12 10.92 -0.03
C ALA A 167 -5.22 10.56 -1.04
N LYS A 168 -5.84 11.55 -1.71
CA LYS A 168 -6.81 11.30 -2.81
C LYS A 168 -6.14 10.70 -4.04
N ASN A 169 -4.86 10.99 -4.29
CA ASN A 169 -4.09 10.38 -5.36
C ASN A 169 -3.25 9.23 -4.81
N ARG A 170 -3.74 8.01 -5.03
CA ARG A 170 -3.15 6.81 -4.41
C ARG A 170 -1.99 6.23 -5.21
N THR A 171 -1.93 6.47 -6.52
CA THR A 171 -0.93 5.86 -7.40
C THR A 171 0.40 6.59 -7.31
N ALA A 172 1.52 5.87 -7.42
CA ALA A 172 2.86 6.42 -7.27
C ALA A 172 3.03 7.22 -5.95
N PHE A 173 2.37 6.75 -4.89
CA PHE A 173 2.45 7.37 -3.57
C PHE A 173 3.83 7.18 -2.94
N GLN A 174 4.54 8.28 -2.71
CA GLN A 174 5.88 8.29 -2.11
C GLN A 174 5.81 8.82 -0.67
N ALA A 175 5.91 7.94 0.31
CA ALA A 175 5.76 8.29 1.73
C ALA A 175 6.74 9.39 2.17
N GLU A 176 8.02 9.25 1.84
CA GLU A 176 9.06 10.21 2.20
C GLU A 176 8.75 11.62 1.67
N THR A 177 8.39 11.75 0.39
CA THR A 177 8.02 13.04 -0.22
C THR A 177 6.77 13.62 0.45
N VAL A 178 5.73 12.80 0.63
CA VAL A 178 4.47 13.22 1.24
C VAL A 178 4.66 13.72 2.66
N LEU A 179 5.37 12.95 3.49
CA LEU A 179 5.61 13.33 4.88
C LEU A 179 6.56 14.52 5.00
N SER A 180 7.53 14.67 4.09
CA SER A 180 8.43 15.83 4.08
C SER A 180 7.70 17.14 3.74
N MET A 181 6.71 17.10 2.84
CA MET A 181 5.90 18.28 2.50
C MET A 181 5.08 18.82 3.68
N VAL A 182 4.85 17.99 4.70
CA VAL A 182 4.05 18.35 5.88
C VAL A 182 4.85 18.25 7.19
N ASN A 183 6.19 18.26 7.12
CA ASN A 183 7.10 18.22 8.27
C ASN A 183 6.96 16.99 9.19
N LEU A 184 6.49 15.85 8.65
CA LEU A 184 6.28 14.60 9.39
C LEU A 184 7.30 13.49 9.08
N GLN A 185 8.27 13.73 8.20
CA GLN A 185 9.25 12.71 7.78
C GLN A 185 10.05 12.13 8.95
N ASN A 186 10.33 12.93 9.98
CA ASN A 186 11.03 12.51 11.20
C ASN A 186 10.07 12.08 12.32
N LYS A 187 8.77 11.94 12.03
CA LYS A 187 7.73 11.59 13.00
C LYS A 187 7.24 10.14 12.83
N VAL A 188 7.91 9.34 12.01
CA VAL A 188 7.64 7.89 11.93
C VAL A 188 8.10 7.21 13.21
N VAL A 189 7.16 6.63 13.97
CA VAL A 189 7.44 6.04 15.30
C VAL A 189 7.50 4.52 15.27
N ALA A 190 6.87 3.87 14.29
CA ALA A 190 6.86 2.42 14.12
C ALA A 190 6.59 2.05 12.66
N GLY A 191 6.97 0.84 12.27
CA GLY A 191 6.71 0.32 10.94
C GLY A 191 6.55 -1.20 10.92
N ASN A 192 6.00 -1.69 9.82
CA ASN A 192 5.80 -3.10 9.56
C ASN A 192 5.78 -3.37 8.06
N SER A 193 5.99 -4.62 7.68
CA SER A 193 5.68 -5.10 6.34
C SER A 193 5.19 -6.54 6.37
N PHE A 194 4.36 -6.89 5.40
CA PHE A 194 3.94 -8.26 5.13
C PHE A 194 3.70 -8.43 3.63
N ASN A 195 3.58 -9.68 3.20
CA ASN A 195 3.40 -10.02 1.80
C ASN A 195 2.02 -10.64 1.56
N VAL A 196 1.43 -10.35 0.40
CA VAL A 196 0.33 -11.14 -0.14
C VAL A 196 0.75 -11.64 -1.51
N THR A 197 0.46 -12.90 -1.80
CA THR A 197 0.88 -13.57 -3.03
C THR A 197 -0.33 -14.03 -3.83
N ASN A 198 -0.35 -13.71 -5.11
CA ASN A 198 -1.23 -14.34 -6.09
C ASN A 198 -0.60 -15.68 -6.55
N PRO A 199 -1.30 -16.82 -6.44
CA PRO A 199 -0.73 -18.12 -6.79
C PRO A 199 -0.49 -18.32 -8.30
N GLY A 200 -0.99 -17.43 -9.17
CA GLY A 200 -0.69 -17.40 -10.60
C GLY A 200 -1.69 -18.16 -11.49
N PRO A 201 -1.30 -18.49 -12.74
CA PRO A 201 0.00 -18.16 -13.37
C PRO A 201 0.15 -16.66 -13.65
N ALA A 202 1.39 -16.14 -13.70
CA ALA A 202 1.63 -14.75 -14.06
C ALA A 202 1.34 -14.50 -15.54
N GLN A 203 0.56 -13.46 -15.82
CA GLN A 203 0.35 -12.89 -17.13
C GLN A 203 1.42 -11.82 -17.36
N ASN A 204 2.25 -11.98 -18.38
CA ASN A 204 3.18 -10.93 -18.78
C ASN A 204 2.40 -9.74 -19.34
N ALA A 205 2.85 -8.51 -19.05
CA ALA A 205 2.22 -7.26 -19.49
C ALA A 205 2.18 -7.07 -21.02
N ALA A 206 2.72 -8.03 -21.78
CA ALA A 206 2.92 -7.94 -23.23
C ALA A 206 2.56 -9.26 -23.92
N THR A 207 1.29 -9.66 -23.86
CA THR A 207 0.65 -10.46 -24.92
C THR A 207 -0.86 -10.39 -24.74
N GLY A 208 -1.47 -9.39 -25.36
CA GLY A 208 -2.87 -9.47 -25.75
C GLY A 208 -3.02 -10.50 -26.85
N THR A 209 -3.11 -11.78 -26.49
CA THR A 209 -3.64 -12.84 -27.33
C THR A 209 -4.33 -13.84 -26.41
N GLY A 210 -5.67 -13.81 -26.43
CA GLY A 210 -6.48 -14.76 -25.69
C GLY A 210 -6.16 -16.18 -26.14
N ALA A 211 -5.47 -16.93 -25.29
CA ALA A 211 -5.41 -18.38 -25.41
C ALA A 211 -6.64 -18.93 -24.69
N GLY A 212 -7.69 -19.19 -25.48
CA GLY A 212 -8.84 -19.95 -25.04
C GLY A 212 -8.39 -21.28 -24.44
N SER A 213 -8.97 -21.61 -23.29
CA SER A 213 -8.92 -22.92 -22.67
C SER A 213 -9.26 -23.99 -23.72
N SER A 214 -8.23 -24.65 -24.25
CA SER A 214 -8.40 -25.83 -25.10
C SER A 214 -8.48 -27.03 -24.19
N ASN A 215 -9.71 -27.38 -23.84
CA ASN A 215 -10.05 -28.62 -23.14
C ASN A 215 -9.65 -29.81 -24.03
N THR A 216 -8.60 -30.52 -23.64
CA THR A 216 -8.17 -31.77 -24.28
C THR A 216 -9.14 -32.89 -23.95
N THR A 217 -10.12 -33.13 -24.83
CA THR A 217 -10.96 -34.32 -24.78
C THR A 217 -10.36 -35.39 -25.70
N THR A 218 -9.68 -36.37 -25.11
CA THR A 218 -9.40 -37.68 -25.71
C THR A 218 -10.70 -38.39 -26.04
N GLY A 219 -10.88 -38.81 -27.30
CA GLY A 219 -12.04 -39.58 -27.74
C GLY A 219 -11.76 -40.33 -29.03
N SER A 220 -11.22 -41.53 -28.92
CA SER A 220 -11.19 -42.56 -29.95
C SER A 220 -12.63 -43.04 -30.23
N GLY A 221 -13.06 -43.12 -31.49
CA GLY A 221 -14.38 -43.67 -31.81
C GLY A 221 -14.74 -43.61 -33.29
N SER A 222 -14.36 -44.65 -34.03
CA SER A 222 -14.87 -45.01 -35.36
C SER A 222 -16.35 -45.39 -35.31
N GLY A 223 -17.20 -44.82 -36.17
CA GLY A 223 -18.59 -45.25 -36.30
C GLY A 223 -19.29 -44.65 -37.51
N ARG A 224 -19.49 -45.46 -38.55
CA ARG A 224 -20.35 -45.20 -39.72
C ARG A 224 -21.83 -45.17 -39.29
N GLY A 225 -22.64 -44.29 -39.88
CA GLY A 225 -24.10 -44.34 -39.78
C GLY A 225 -24.77 -43.28 -40.64
N SER A 226 -25.57 -43.74 -41.61
CA SER A 226 -26.27 -42.98 -42.65
C SER A 226 -27.77 -42.94 -42.36
N ALA A 227 -28.41 -41.76 -42.44
CA ALA A 227 -29.85 -41.52 -42.67
C ALA A 227 -30.07 -39.98 -42.68
N SER A 228 -30.43 -39.31 -43.79
CA SER A 228 -31.73 -39.25 -44.46
C SER A 228 -32.87 -38.76 -43.56
N GLY A 229 -33.25 -37.48 -43.70
CA GLY A 229 -34.42 -36.88 -43.07
C GLY A 229 -34.66 -35.44 -43.56
N THR A 230 -35.65 -35.27 -44.43
CA THR A 230 -36.13 -34.05 -45.08
C THR A 230 -37.19 -33.28 -44.25
N GLY A 231 -37.22 -31.94 -44.41
CA GLY A 231 -38.31 -31.03 -44.02
C GLY A 231 -38.00 -30.20 -42.76
N THR A 232 -38.23 -28.89 -42.64
CA THR A 232 -39.08 -27.91 -43.35
C THR A 232 -38.56 -26.48 -43.05
N ARG A 233 -38.76 -25.55 -44.00
CA ARG A 233 -38.43 -24.12 -43.91
C ARG A 233 -39.44 -23.36 -43.00
N GLN A 234 -38.99 -22.34 -42.25
CA GLN A 234 -39.61 -21.00 -42.26
C GLN A 234 -38.69 -19.91 -41.67
N PRO A 235 -38.81 -18.64 -42.12
CA PRO A 235 -37.85 -17.55 -41.89
C PRO A 235 -38.36 -16.46 -40.94
N THR A 236 -37.46 -15.61 -40.42
CA THR A 236 -37.63 -14.17 -40.06
C THR A 236 -36.35 -13.72 -39.32
N ALA A 237 -35.77 -12.53 -39.44
CA ALA A 237 -35.96 -11.37 -40.31
C ALA A 237 -34.62 -10.61 -40.32
N SER A 238 -34.30 -9.97 -41.45
CA SER A 238 -33.32 -8.89 -41.54
C SER A 238 -33.82 -7.66 -40.80
N ALA A 239 -32.92 -6.95 -40.12
CA ALA A 239 -33.04 -5.51 -39.99
C ALA A 239 -31.65 -4.86 -39.95
N THR A 240 -31.51 -3.93 -40.88
CA THR A 240 -30.36 -3.14 -41.27
C THR A 240 -30.01 -2.07 -40.22
N PHE A 241 -28.72 -1.78 -40.16
CA PHE A 241 -28.06 -0.62 -39.57
C PHE A 241 -28.69 0.73 -39.98
N VAL A 242 -28.88 1.65 -39.03
CA VAL A 242 -28.88 3.11 -39.26
C VAL A 242 -28.17 3.78 -38.10
N GLY A 243 -27.02 4.38 -38.39
CA GLY A 243 -26.35 5.32 -37.51
C GLY A 243 -26.98 6.71 -37.57
N VAL A 244 -26.89 7.46 -36.48
CA VAL A 244 -27.10 8.91 -36.46
C VAL A 244 -25.94 9.58 -35.73
N ASN A 245 -25.27 10.46 -36.48
CA ASN A 245 -24.28 11.44 -36.06
C ASN A 245 -24.90 12.51 -35.15
N GLY A 246 -24.10 13.00 -34.20
CA GLY A 246 -24.28 14.27 -33.48
C GLY A 246 -23.39 14.22 -32.24
N GLY A 247 -22.26 14.93 -32.14
CA GLY A 247 -22.03 16.33 -32.46
C GLY A 247 -21.63 17.00 -31.13
N ASN A 248 -20.32 17.20 -30.93
CA ASN A 248 -19.74 17.87 -29.75
C ASN A 248 -20.30 19.29 -29.57
N PRO A 249 -20.16 19.87 -28.36
CA PRO A 249 -19.06 20.83 -28.24
C PRO A 249 -18.23 20.77 -26.95
N MET A 250 -16.97 21.15 -27.14
CA MET A 250 -15.94 21.48 -26.17
C MET A 250 -16.41 22.34 -25.00
N ALA A 251 -16.00 21.96 -23.78
CA ALA A 251 -15.83 22.90 -22.68
C ALA A 251 -14.33 23.08 -22.40
N LYS A 252 -13.80 24.23 -22.85
CA LYS A 252 -12.51 24.80 -22.45
C LYS A 252 -12.55 25.09 -20.95
N ILE A 253 -11.57 24.62 -20.19
CA ILE A 253 -11.28 25.13 -18.84
C ILE A 253 -9.97 25.92 -18.92
N PRO A 254 -9.94 27.18 -18.45
CA PRO A 254 -8.82 28.09 -18.66
C PRO A 254 -7.60 27.74 -17.80
N MET A 255 -6.42 27.74 -18.43
CA MET A 255 -5.13 27.94 -17.79
C MET A 255 -5.02 29.40 -17.32
N GLY A 256 -4.64 29.61 -16.07
CA GLY A 256 -4.31 30.95 -15.58
C GLY A 256 -4.20 30.99 -14.06
N GLY A 257 -2.98 30.89 -13.54
CA GLY A 257 -2.72 31.02 -12.11
C GLY A 257 -1.28 30.73 -11.76
N SER A 258 -0.38 31.63 -12.16
CA SER A 258 1.02 31.67 -11.71
C SER A 258 1.05 31.79 -10.18
N MET A 259 1.43 30.73 -9.48
CA MET A 259 1.87 30.84 -8.09
C MET A 259 3.36 31.18 -8.08
N VAL A 260 3.65 32.39 -7.64
CA VAL A 260 4.97 32.85 -7.24
C VAL A 260 5.40 32.07 -6.00
N VAL A 261 6.40 31.20 -6.15
CA VAL A 261 7.10 30.61 -5.01
C VAL A 261 8.12 31.62 -4.51
N VAL A 262 7.83 32.27 -3.38
CA VAL A 262 8.81 33.09 -2.67
C VAL A 262 9.76 32.14 -1.94
N LEU A 263 10.98 31.99 -2.47
CA LEU A 263 12.10 31.36 -1.79
C LEU A 263 12.52 32.25 -0.60
N GLY A 264 12.08 31.90 0.60
CA GLY A 264 12.60 32.49 1.84
C GLY A 264 13.89 31.77 2.24
N ALA A 265 15.03 32.40 1.99
CA ALA A 265 16.31 31.95 2.53
C ALA A 265 16.35 32.18 4.04
N VAL A 266 16.44 31.12 4.84
CA VAL A 266 16.73 31.23 6.28
C VAL A 266 18.23 31.09 6.47
N ALA A 267 18.85 32.20 6.86
CA ALA A 267 20.25 32.27 7.24
C ALA A 267 20.48 31.48 8.53
N CYS A 268 21.47 30.58 8.50
CA CYS A 268 21.94 29.84 9.66
C CYS A 268 22.94 30.74 10.42
N ALA A 269 22.53 31.27 11.58
CA ALA A 269 23.43 31.95 12.49
C ALA A 269 24.07 30.93 13.44
N VAL A 270 25.37 30.70 13.23
CA VAL A 270 26.24 29.96 14.17
C VAL A 270 26.54 30.89 15.35
N PHE A 271 26.05 30.54 16.53
CA PHE A 271 26.55 31.10 17.79
C PHE A 271 27.56 30.12 18.40
N LEU A 272 28.84 30.49 18.30
CA LEU A 272 29.92 29.99 19.14
C LEU A 272 29.94 30.84 20.41
N GLY A 273 29.98 30.21 21.58
CA GLY A 273 30.09 30.92 22.85
C GLY A 273 30.36 30.02 24.04
N LEU A 274 31.67 29.86 24.29
CA LEU A 274 32.37 29.53 25.56
C LEU A 274 32.21 28.13 26.16
#